data_AF-A0A2Z5PGJ9-F1
#
_entry.id   AF-A0A2Z5PGJ9-F1
#
_cell.length_a   1.000
_cell.length_b   1.000
_cell.length_c   1.000
_cell.angle_alpha   90.00
_cell.angle_beta   90.00
_cell.angle_gamma   90.00
#
_symmetry.space_group_name_H-M   'P 1'
#
loop_
_entity.id
_entity.type
_entity.pdbx_description
1 polymer ?
#
loop_
_entity_poly.entity_id
_entity_poly.type
_entity_poly.pdbx_seq_one_letter_code
_entity_poly.pdbx_strand_id
1 'polypeptide(L)' 'MPNNAKLNLKKDIETVKEILKQNGFDKIITVKLNKTDIDVSRVIIPKMEMYSVDRDRISLWIKDRIRRNLESNLNLI' A
#
# COMPACT_ATOMS: atom_id res chain seq x y z
N MET A 1 3.24 16.79 2.79
CA MET A 1 4.09 15.75 2.16
C MET A 1 4.51 16.22 0.77
N PRO A 2 5.75 15.99 0.34
CA PRO A 2 6.21 16.36 -0.99
C PRO A 2 5.50 15.53 -2.08
N ASN A 3 5.31 16.11 -3.26
CA ASN A 3 4.75 15.43 -4.41
C ASN A 3 5.80 14.47 -5.01
N ASN A 4 5.51 13.16 -5.01
CA ASN A 4 6.40 12.13 -5.55
C ASN A 4 6.08 11.73 -7.01
N ALA A 5 5.06 12.31 -7.64
CA ALA A 5 4.65 11.95 -9.00
C ALA A 5 5.73 12.30 -10.04
N LYS A 6 6.03 11.34 -10.93
CA LYS A 6 7.01 11.48 -12.03
C LYS A 6 6.36 11.58 -13.40
N LEU A 7 5.03 11.54 -13.49
CA LEU A 7 4.25 11.55 -14.73
C LEU A 7 4.69 10.43 -15.69
N ASN A 8 5.09 9.29 -15.12
CA ASN A 8 5.57 8.15 -15.88
C ASN A 8 5.20 6.88 -15.12
N LEU A 9 4.29 6.10 -15.71
CA LEU A 9 3.71 4.91 -15.07
C LEU A 9 4.77 3.97 -14.47
N LYS A 10 5.85 3.69 -15.21
CA LYS A 10 6.92 2.81 -14.74
C LYS A 10 7.64 3.39 -13.53
N LYS A 11 8.03 4.66 -13.58
CA LYS A 11 8.72 5.33 -12.46
C LYS A 11 7.82 5.47 -11.24
N ASP A 12 6.54 5.73 -11.44
CA ASP A 12 5.56 5.85 -10.36
C ASP A 12 5.33 4.50 -9.67
N ILE A 13 5.21 3.41 -10.45
CA ILE A 13 5.11 2.05 -9.90
C ILE A 13 6.37 1.68 -9.11
N GLU A 14 7.57 1.96 -9.62
CA GLU A 14 8.82 1.68 -8.88
C GLU A 14 8.92 2.51 -7.58
N THR A 15 8.48 3.76 -7.62
CA THR A 15 8.42 4.61 -6.42
C THR A 15 7.49 4.00 -5.36
N VAL A 16 6.30 3.53 -5.77
CA VAL A 16 5.36 2.84 -4.87
C VAL A 16 5.96 1.55 -4.30
N LYS A 17 6.63 0.74 -5.12
CA LYS A 17 7.29 -0.50 -4.69
C LYS A 17 8.35 -0.23 -3.61
N GLU A 18 9.16 0.79 -3.81
CA GLU A 18 10.22 1.19 -2.87
C GLU A 18 9.63 1.66 -1.53
N ILE A 19 8.64 2.55 -1.56
CA ILE A 19 7.97 3.05 -0.35
C ILE A 19 7.29 1.90 0.42
N LEU A 20 6.59 1.00 -0.28
CA LEU A 20 5.94 -0.15 0.35
C LEU A 20 6.95 -1.06 1.04
N LYS A 21 8.07 -1.37 0.38
CA LYS A 21 9.15 -2.18 0.93
C LYS A 21 9.76 -1.54 2.18
N GLN A 22 10.04 -0.23 2.14
CA GLN A 22 10.57 0.51 3.30
C GLN A 22 9.62 0.49 4.52
N ASN A 23 8.32 0.26 4.30
CA ASN A 23 7.29 0.19 5.34
C ASN A 23 6.91 -1.26 5.73
N GLY A 24 7.72 -2.26 5.34
CA GLY A 24 7.53 -3.68 5.71
C GLY A 24 6.48 -4.43 4.88
N PHE A 25 6.08 -3.87 3.74
CA PHE A 25 5.22 -4.53 2.75
C PHE A 25 6.07 -5.14 1.63
N ASP A 26 6.71 -6.26 1.94
CA ASP A 26 7.80 -6.82 1.13
C ASP A 26 7.35 -7.51 -0.18
N LYS A 27 6.04 -7.72 -0.34
CA LYS A 27 5.44 -8.48 -1.44
C LYS A 27 4.32 -7.68 -2.09
N ILE A 28 4.32 -7.67 -3.42
CA ILE A 28 3.22 -7.17 -4.25
C ILE A 28 2.92 -8.28 -5.25
N ILE A 29 1.72 -8.82 -5.19
CA ILE A 29 1.29 -9.94 -6.02
C ILE A 29 0.34 -9.37 -7.07
N THR A 30 0.62 -9.61 -8.34
CA THR A 30 -0.23 -9.21 -9.46
C THR A 30 -0.82 -10.45 -10.12
N VAL A 31 -2.14 -10.43 -10.34
CA VAL A 31 -2.85 -11.48 -11.06
C VAL A 31 -3.52 -10.85 -12.26
N LYS A 32 -3.24 -11.36 -13.45
CA LYS A 32 -3.90 -10.94 -14.69
C LYS A 32 -5.29 -11.55 -14.75
N LEU A 33 -6.30 -10.72 -15.02
CA LEU A 33 -7.72 -11.10 -15.04
C LEU A 33 -8.39 -10.83 -16.40
N ASN A 34 -7.59 -10.66 -17.46
CA ASN A 34 -8.11 -10.35 -18.79
C ASN A 34 -9.09 -11.45 -19.26
N LYS A 35 -10.33 -11.04 -19.55
CA LYS A 35 -11.36 -11.85 -20.23
C LYS A 35 -11.71 -11.31 -21.63
N THR A 36 -11.16 -10.14 -21.95
CA THR A 36 -11.32 -9.38 -23.19
C THR A 36 -9.97 -8.74 -23.53
N ASP A 37 -9.92 -7.94 -24.61
CA ASP A 37 -8.72 -7.18 -25.02
C ASP A 37 -8.39 -5.99 -24.10
N ILE A 38 -9.06 -5.88 -22.95
CA ILE A 38 -8.81 -4.85 -21.94
C ILE A 38 -7.94 -5.46 -20.84
N ASP A 39 -6.83 -4.78 -20.51
CA ASP A 39 -5.95 -5.17 -19.43
C ASP A 39 -6.60 -4.95 -18.06
N VAL A 40 -6.81 -6.04 -17.32
CA VAL A 40 -7.38 -6.03 -15.97
C VAL A 40 -6.47 -6.81 -15.04
N SER A 41 -6.16 -6.24 -13.88
CA SER A 41 -5.33 -6.90 -12.88
C SER A 41 -5.91 -6.81 -11.48
N ARG A 42 -5.69 -7.86 -10.68
CA ARG A 42 -5.84 -7.86 -9.23
C ARG A 42 -4.47 -7.65 -8.62
N VAL A 43 -4.30 -6.57 -7.87
CA VAL A 43 -3.11 -6.32 -7.07
C VAL A 43 -3.42 -6.70 -5.62
N ILE A 44 -2.56 -7.52 -5.03
CA ILE A 44 -2.65 -7.94 -3.63
C ILE A 44 -1.36 -7.52 -2.93
N ILE A 45 -1.50 -6.69 -1.90
CA ILE A 45 -0.39 -6.26 -1.03
C ILE A 45 -0.65 -6.89 0.35
N PRO A 46 0.04 -7.99 0.71
CA PRO A 46 -0.13 -8.62 2.02
C PRO A 46 0.14 -7.64 3.17
N LYS A 47 -0.51 -7.85 4.32
CA LYS A 47 -0.45 -6.97 5.51
C LYS A 47 -1.06 -5.57 5.34
N MET A 48 -1.62 -5.25 4.18
CA MET A 48 -2.39 -4.02 3.99
C MET A 48 -3.79 -4.18 4.58
N GLU A 49 -4.22 -3.19 5.35
CA GLU A 49 -5.49 -3.26 6.06
C GLU A 49 -6.67 -3.24 5.11
N MET A 50 -7.71 -4.01 5.46
CA MET A 50 -8.98 -4.05 4.73
C MET A 50 -10.18 -3.76 5.62
N TYR A 51 -9.95 -3.28 6.85
CA TYR A 51 -10.98 -3.02 7.86
C TYR A 51 -12.15 -2.15 7.37
N SER A 52 -11.89 -1.17 6.49
CA SER A 52 -12.94 -0.32 5.92
C SER A 52 -13.91 -1.04 4.99
N VAL A 53 -13.49 -2.17 4.43
CA VAL A 53 -14.29 -3.02 3.54
C VAL A 53 -14.88 -4.20 4.33
N ASP A 54 -14.09 -4.78 5.22
CA ASP A 54 -14.42 -5.99 5.98
C ASP A 54 -13.91 -5.84 7.42
N ARG A 55 -14.84 -5.67 8.37
CA ARG A 55 -14.55 -5.38 9.78
C ARG A 55 -13.85 -6.53 10.50
N ASP A 56 -14.02 -7.76 10.01
CA ASP A 56 -13.41 -8.94 10.62
C ASP A 56 -11.94 -9.10 10.19
N ARG A 57 -11.51 -8.34 9.16
CA ARG A 57 -10.16 -8.38 8.60
C ARG A 57 -9.30 -7.24 9.12
N ILE A 58 -9.00 -7.30 10.40
CA ILE A 58 -8.10 -6.39 11.11
C ILE A 58 -6.79 -7.08 11.48
N SER A 59 -5.65 -6.43 11.23
CA SER A 59 -4.35 -7.00 11.60
C SER A 59 -3.99 -6.77 13.07
N LEU A 60 -3.12 -7.62 13.62
CA LEU A 60 -2.59 -7.45 14.97
C LEU A 60 -1.68 -6.20 15.10
N TRP A 61 -1.10 -5.75 13.99
CA TRP A 61 -0.11 -4.67 13.92
C TRP A 61 -0.74 -3.28 13.79
N ILE A 62 -2.07 -3.21 13.72
CA ILE A 62 -2.79 -1.97 13.44
C ILE A 62 -2.58 -0.92 14.52
N LYS A 63 -2.50 -1.34 15.80
CA LYS A 63 -2.30 -0.44 16.93
C LYS A 63 -0.96 0.28 16.83
N ASP A 64 0.10 -0.44 16.49
CA ASP A 64 1.44 0.13 16.33
C ASP A 64 1.51 1.09 15.13
N ARG A 65 0.82 0.77 14.03
CA ARG A 65 0.72 1.67 12.87
C ARG A 65 -0.05 2.95 13.19
N ILE A 66 -1.20 2.84 13.85
CA ILE A 66 -1.98 4.01 14.27
C ILE A 66 -1.13 4.87 15.20
N ARG A 67 -0.46 4.27 16.19
CA ARG A 67 0.42 4.97 17.12
C ARG A 67 1.52 5.75 16.40
N ARG A 68 2.30 5.10 15.54
CA ARG A 68 3.38 5.77 14.77
C ARG A 68 2.86 6.93 13.93
N ASN A 69 1.72 6.74 13.26
CA ASN A 69 1.12 7.80 12.44
C ASN A 69 0.64 8.98 13.30
N LEU A 70 0.11 8.74 14.49
CA LEU A 70 -0.28 9.81 15.43
C LEU A 70 0.96 10.55 15.95
N GLU A 71 2.00 9.83 16.37
CA GLU A 71 3.26 10.42 16.85
C GLU A 71 3.93 11.29 15.76
N SER A 72 4.01 10.81 14.52
CA SER A 72 4.56 11.58 13.39
C SER A 72 3.73 12.81 13.01
N ASN A 73 2.40 12.77 13.17
CA ASN A 73 1.55 13.92 12.85
C ASN A 73 1.52 14.97 13.97
N LEU A 74 1.87 14.59 15.20
CA LEU A 74 1.91 15.48 16.37
C LEU A 74 3.32 16.05 16.67
N ASN A 75 4.33 15.77 15.82
CA ASN A 75 5.74 16.15 16.02
C ASN A 75 6.28 15.74 17.41
N LEU A 76 5.86 14.57 17.92
CA LEU A 76 6.35 14.04 19.20
C LEU A 76 7.69 13.30 19.04
N ILE A 77 8.15 13.10 17.81
CA ILE A 77 9.47 12.61 17.39
C ILE A 77 9.81 13.26 16.04
#